data_AF-A0A932G874-F1
#
_entry.id   AF-A0A932G874-F1
#
_cell.length_a   1.000
_cell.length_b   1.000
_cell.length_c   1.000
_cell.angle_alpha   90.00
_cell.angle_beta   90.00
_cell.angle_gamma   90.00
#
_symmetry.space_group_name_H-M   'P 1'
#
loop_
_entity.id
_entity.type
_entity.pdbx_description
1 polymer ?
#
loop_
_entity_poly.entity_id
_entity_poly.type
_entity_poly.pdbx_seq_one_letter_code
_entity_poly.pdbx_strand_id
1 'polypeptide(L)'
;MNWHEVIDERSLELHQVVARELRADPSKLDRVVAWIEKFLADPEYSIHSKDALTEWLDIIRQGLPRVLEALADDSEEGQRMRQSSPFAVIMPQDERARIFAKYEARRTRTHPAGV
;
A
#
# COMPACT_ATOMS: atom_id res chain seq x y z
N MET A 1 -5.74 7.39 21.88
CA MET A 1 -5.33 6.72 20.64
C MET A 1 -5.88 7.53 19.48
N ASN A 2 -5.04 8.18 18.67
CA ASN A 2 -5.53 8.84 17.47
C ASN A 2 -5.70 7.77 16.38
N TRP A 3 -6.91 7.60 15.85
CA TRP A 3 -7.19 6.56 14.87
C TRP A 3 -6.48 6.81 13.52
N HIS A 4 -6.12 8.07 13.23
CA HIS A 4 -5.30 8.41 12.06
C HIS A 4 -3.90 7.76 12.15
N GLU A 5 -3.21 7.91 13.28
CA GLU A 5 -1.90 7.29 13.53
C GLU A 5 -1.96 5.75 13.40
N VAL A 6 -3.06 5.15 13.84
CA VAL A 6 -3.29 3.69 13.73
C VAL A 6 -3.44 3.23 12.28
N ILE A 7 -4.12 4.02 11.46
CA ILE A 7 -4.26 3.74 10.02
C ILE A 7 -2.90 3.89 9.33
N ASP A 8 -2.11 4.89 9.70
CA ASP A 8 -0.80 5.13 9.11
C ASP A 8 0.20 4.02 9.45
N GLU A 9 0.26 3.61 10.73
CA GLU A 9 1.06 2.47 11.17
C GLU A 9 0.66 1.19 10.43
N ARG A 10 -0.64 0.92 10.27
CA ARG A 10 -1.13 -0.25 9.53
C ARG A 10 -0.69 -0.20 8.07
N SER A 11 -0.84 0.96 7.43
CA SER A 11 -0.42 1.16 6.04
C SER A 11 1.08 0.95 5.88
N LEU A 12 1.90 1.40 6.84
CA LEU A 12 3.34 1.17 6.83
C LEU A 12 3.67 -0.33 6.94
N GLU A 13 3.04 -1.06 7.87
CA GLU A 13 3.27 -2.51 8.03
C GLU A 13 2.87 -3.29 6.77
N LEU A 14 1.78 -2.90 6.10
CA LEU A 14 1.40 -3.52 4.82
C LEU A 14 2.48 -3.31 3.75
N HIS A 15 3.04 -2.10 3.64
CA HIS A 15 4.10 -1.81 2.68
C HIS A 15 5.44 -2.47 3.02
N GLN A 16 5.73 -2.71 4.29
CA GLN A 16 6.90 -3.49 4.69
C GLN A 16 6.80 -4.95 4.21
N VAL A 17 5.61 -5.56 4.27
CA VAL A 17 5.36 -6.89 3.70
C VAL A 17 5.56 -6.85 2.19
N VAL A 18 4.98 -5.88 1.48
CA VAL A 18 5.20 -5.70 0.03
C VAL A 18 6.69 -5.58 -0.30
N ALA A 19 7.43 -4.75 0.44
CA ALA A 19 8.87 -4.58 0.23
C ALA A 19 9.65 -5.89 0.45
N ARG A 20 9.23 -6.72 1.42
CA ARG A 20 9.82 -8.06 1.62
C ARG A 20 9.50 -8.99 0.45
N GLU A 21 8.26 -9.01 -0.03
CA GLU A 21 7.85 -9.82 -1.18
C GLU A 21 8.62 -9.46 -2.45
N LEU A 22 8.84 -8.16 -2.68
CA LEU A 22 9.59 -7.64 -3.82
C LEU A 22 11.10 -7.91 -3.71
N ARG A 23 11.68 -7.88 -2.50
CA ARG A 23 13.08 -8.29 -2.29
C ARG A 23 13.30 -9.77 -2.55
N ALA A 24 12.33 -10.61 -2.17
CA ALA A 24 12.39 -12.05 -2.38
C ALA A 24 12.17 -12.43 -3.86
N ASP A 25 11.27 -11.72 -4.55
CA ASP A 25 10.95 -11.96 -5.95
C ASP A 25 10.64 -10.64 -6.68
N PRO A 26 11.65 -10.02 -7.31
CA PRO A 26 11.47 -8.79 -8.07
C PRO A 26 10.51 -8.90 -9.26
N SER A 27 10.29 -10.10 -9.80
CA SER A 27 9.40 -10.32 -10.96
C SER A 27 7.93 -10.01 -10.65
N LYS A 28 7.57 -9.95 -9.35
CA LYS A 28 6.25 -9.51 -8.91
C LYS A 28 5.92 -8.09 -9.35
N LEU A 29 6.92 -7.24 -9.63
CA LEU A 29 6.68 -5.91 -10.19
C LEU A 29 5.94 -5.97 -11.53
N ASP A 30 6.16 -6.99 -12.35
CA ASP A 30 5.49 -7.11 -13.65
C ASP A 30 3.97 -7.25 -13.48
N ARG A 31 3.53 -7.93 -12.41
CA ARG A 31 2.09 -8.04 -12.08
C ARG A 31 1.52 -6.70 -11.63
N VAL A 32 2.30 -5.90 -10.91
CA VAL A 32 1.90 -4.56 -10.47
C VAL A 32 1.79 -3.63 -11.68
N VAL A 33 2.76 -3.67 -12.60
CA VAL A 33 2.74 -2.89 -13.84
C VAL A 33 1.52 -3.26 -14.69
N ALA A 34 1.28 -4.55 -14.93
CA ALA A 34 0.13 -5.01 -15.70
C ALA A 34 -1.20 -4.59 -15.05
N TRP A 35 -1.28 -4.60 -13.71
CA TRP A 35 -2.44 -4.10 -12.99
C TRP A 35 -2.61 -2.59 -13.20
N ILE A 36 -1.55 -1.79 -13.04
CA ILE A 36 -1.57 -0.34 -13.27
C ILE A 36 -2.04 -0.02 -14.69
N GLU A 37 -1.43 -0.63 -15.71
CA GLU A 37 -1.74 -0.38 -17.12
C GLU A 37 -3.22 -0.69 -17.43
N LYS A 38 -3.76 -1.78 -16.86
CA LYS A 38 -5.18 -2.12 -16.99
C LYS A 38 -6.08 -1.01 -16.46
N PHE A 39 -5.79 -0.44 -15.28
CA PHE A 39 -6.60 0.61 -14.67
C PHE A 39 -6.41 2.00 -15.32
N LEU A 40 -5.22 2.27 -15.86
CA LEU A 40 -5.00 3.48 -16.65
C LEU A 40 -5.81 3.47 -17.95
N ALA A 41 -5.91 2.30 -18.59
CA ALA A 41 -6.67 2.11 -19.82
C ALA A 41 -8.20 2.14 -19.63
N ASP A 42 -8.69 1.91 -18.41
CA ASP A 42 -10.12 1.92 -18.09
C ASP A 42 -10.66 3.35 -18.08
N PRO A 43 -11.53 3.77 -19.02
CA PRO A 43 -12.04 5.14 -19.10
C PRO A 43 -12.94 5.53 -17.93
N GLU A 44 -13.54 4.58 -17.22
CA GLU A 44 -14.43 4.83 -16.08
C GLU A 44 -13.65 4.97 -14.76
N TYR A 45 -12.36 4.63 -14.75
CA TYR A 45 -11.52 4.75 -13.56
C TYR A 45 -11.21 6.22 -13.24
N SER A 46 -11.30 6.57 -11.95
CA SER A 46 -11.13 7.95 -11.47
C SER A 46 -9.83 8.59 -11.93
N ILE A 47 -9.91 9.82 -12.46
CA ILE A 47 -8.75 10.60 -12.95
C ILE A 47 -7.70 10.74 -11.84
N HIS A 48 -8.11 11.12 -10.62
CA HIS A 48 -7.19 11.25 -9.50
C HIS A 48 -6.48 9.93 -9.14
N SER A 49 -7.18 8.80 -9.30
CA SER A 49 -6.55 7.50 -9.11
C SER A 49 -5.56 7.21 -10.22
N LYS A 50 -5.87 7.57 -11.48
CA LYS A 50 -4.93 7.42 -12.61
C LYS A 50 -3.66 8.26 -12.44
N ASP A 51 -3.76 9.47 -11.91
CA ASP A 51 -2.60 10.33 -11.65
C ASP A 51 -1.64 9.64 -10.66
N ALA A 52 -2.18 9.13 -9.55
CA ALA A 52 -1.39 8.41 -8.55
C ALA A 52 -0.79 7.09 -9.11
N LEU A 53 -1.55 6.36 -9.94
CA LEU A 53 -1.04 5.16 -10.61
C LEU A 53 0.08 5.47 -11.60
N THR A 54 -0.01 6.60 -12.30
CA THR A 54 1.04 7.07 -13.21
C THR A 54 2.31 7.42 -12.45
N GLU A 55 2.19 8.12 -11.33
CA GLU A 55 3.32 8.42 -10.44
C GLU A 55 4.01 7.14 -9.93
N TRP A 56 3.23 6.14 -9.52
CA TRP A 56 3.76 4.82 -9.15
C TRP A 56 4.47 4.11 -10.31
N LEU A 57 3.92 4.20 -11.52
CA LEU A 57 4.54 3.60 -12.71
C LEU A 57 5.91 4.22 -13.01
N ASP A 58 6.04 5.53 -12.85
CA ASP A 58 7.30 6.24 -13.04
C ASP A 58 8.34 5.90 -11.96
N ILE A 59 7.91 5.64 -10.73
CA ILE A 59 8.77 5.09 -9.67
C ILE A 59 9.24 3.67 -10.03
N ILE A 60 8.33 2.80 -10.49
CA ILE A 60 8.65 1.42 -10.86
C ILE A 60 9.65 1.38 -12.03
N ARG A 61 9.51 2.28 -13.01
CA ARG A 61 10.44 2.43 -14.15
C ARG A 61 11.86 2.82 -13.74
N GLN A 62 12.03 3.48 -12.60
CA GLN A 62 13.35 3.79 -12.03
C GLN A 62 14.01 2.57 -11.37
N GLY A 63 13.29 1.47 -11.20
CA GLY A 63 13.79 0.18 -10.73
C GLY A 63 13.46 -0.13 -9.27
N LEU A 64 13.71 -1.38 -8.88
CA LEU A 64 13.37 -1.90 -7.56
C LEU A 64 13.91 -1.08 -6.37
N PRO A 65 15.17 -0.57 -6.37
CA PRO A 65 15.66 0.24 -5.25
C PRO A 65 14.78 1.46 -4.97
N ARG A 66 14.35 2.17 -6.03
CA ARG A 66 13.49 3.35 -5.90
C ARG A 66 12.10 3.00 -5.39
N VAL A 67 11.55 1.86 -5.81
CA VAL A 67 10.28 1.33 -5.27
C VAL A 67 10.40 1.05 -3.78
N LEU A 68 11.50 0.42 -3.35
CA LEU A 68 11.71 0.10 -1.92
C LEU A 68 11.88 1.36 -1.06
N GLU A 69 12.53 2.40 -1.58
CA GLU A 69 12.61 3.72 -0.94
C GLU A 69 11.21 4.34 -0.77
N ALA A 70 10.42 4.38 -1.85
CA ALA A 70 9.07 4.95 -1.82
C ALA A 70 8.13 4.19 -0.86
N LEU A 71 8.26 2.87 -0.77
CA LEU A 71 7.50 2.05 0.18
C LEU A 71 7.86 2.34 1.65
N ALA A 72 9.09 2.77 1.91
CA ALA A 72 9.62 3.04 3.25
C ALA A 72 9.54 4.51 3.68
N ASP A 73 9.22 5.43 2.75
CA ASP A 73 9.22 6.88 2.98
C ASP A 73 8.13 7.31 3.98
N ASP A 74 8.51 7.73 5.19
CA ASP A 74 7.59 8.13 6.26
C ASP A 74 7.13 9.60 6.17
N SER A 75 7.62 10.36 5.18
CA SER A 75 7.20 11.73 4.94
C SER A 75 5.73 11.84 4.52
N GLU A 76 5.18 13.06 4.55
CA GLU A 76 3.82 13.36 4.07
C GLU A 76 3.63 12.92 2.61
N GLU A 77 4.68 13.03 1.80
CA GLU A 77 4.67 12.59 0.40
C GLU A 77 4.58 11.07 0.29
N GLY A 78 5.38 10.34 1.06
CA GLY A 78 5.30 8.89 1.14
C GLY A 78 3.96 8.41 1.66
N GLN A 79 3.37 9.11 2.63
CA GLN A 79 2.02 8.83 3.12
C GLN A 79 0.96 9.03 2.03
N ARG A 80 1.01 10.13 1.29
CA ARG A 80 0.13 10.39 0.14
C ARG A 80 0.21 9.26 -0.88
N MET A 81 1.43 8.87 -1.24
CA MET A 81 1.67 7.79 -2.21
C MET A 81 1.10 6.45 -1.75
N ARG A 82 1.25 6.13 -0.46
CA ARG A 82 0.71 4.90 0.14
C ARG A 82 -0.81 4.81 0.11
N GLN A 83 -1.54 5.92 0.12
CA GLN A 83 -3.01 5.90 0.07
C GLN A 83 -3.55 5.31 -1.26
N SER A 84 -2.78 5.43 -2.33
CA SER A 84 -3.12 4.96 -3.68
C SER A 84 -2.19 3.85 -4.16
N SER A 85 -1.75 3.00 -3.24
CA SER A 85 -0.76 1.94 -3.49
C SER A 85 -1.30 0.79 -4.38
N PRO A 86 -0.64 0.47 -5.52
CA PRO A 86 -1.06 -0.59 -6.43
C PRO A 86 -0.61 -1.99 -6.00
N PHE A 87 0.12 -2.11 -4.88
CA PHE A 87 0.80 -3.36 -4.50
C PHE A 87 -0.12 -4.41 -3.84
N ALA A 88 -1.40 -4.10 -3.67
CA ALA A 88 -2.38 -5.06 -3.15
C ALA A 88 -2.46 -6.36 -3.98
N VAL A 89 -2.16 -6.29 -5.29
CA VAL A 89 -2.17 -7.44 -6.20
C VAL A 89 -1.07 -8.47 -5.92
N ILE A 90 0.00 -8.08 -5.24
CA ILE A 90 1.12 -8.97 -4.86
C ILE A 90 1.17 -9.26 -3.36
N MET A 91 0.22 -8.71 -2.59
CA MET A 91 0.18 -8.89 -1.15
C MET A 91 -0.38 -10.28 -0.78
N PRO A 92 0.35 -11.07 0.02
CA PRO A 92 -0.16 -12.32 0.58
C PRO A 92 -1.41 -12.05 1.44
N GLN A 93 -2.49 -12.79 1.17
CA GLN A 93 -3.78 -12.53 1.80
C GLN A 93 -3.81 -12.92 3.29
N ASP A 94 -3.01 -13.90 3.68
CA ASP A 94 -2.78 -14.31 5.06
C ASP A 94 -2.09 -13.22 5.88
N GLU A 95 -1.00 -12.63 5.37
CA GLU A 95 -0.32 -11.50 6.03
C GLU A 95 -1.23 -10.27 6.10
N ARG A 96 -1.99 -9.99 5.03
CA ARG A 96 -3.00 -8.94 5.05
C ARG A 96 -4.03 -9.17 6.16
N ALA A 97 -4.62 -10.37 6.22
CA ALA A 97 -5.61 -10.70 7.25
C ALA A 97 -5.03 -10.58 8.67
N ARG A 98 -3.80 -11.05 8.87
CA ARG A 98 -3.08 -10.95 10.15
C ARG A 98 -2.87 -9.51 10.58
N ILE A 99 -2.42 -8.64 9.67
CA ILE A 99 -2.23 -7.21 9.94
C ILE A 99 -3.59 -6.56 10.27
N PHE A 100 -4.63 -6.77 9.47
CA PHE A 100 -5.94 -6.19 9.76
C PHE A 100 -6.49 -6.64 11.13
N ALA A 101 -6.36 -7.92 11.48
CA ALA A 101 -6.78 -8.43 12.79
C ALA A 101 -6.01 -7.79 13.96
N LYS A 102 -4.69 -7.57 13.82
CA LYS A 102 -3.84 -6.90 14.81
C LYS A 102 -4.34 -5.48 15.13
N TYR A 103 -4.72 -4.72 14.10
CA TYR A 103 -5.16 -3.34 14.26
C TYR A 103 -6.64 -3.22 14.67
N GLU A 104 -7.52 -4.13 14.23
CA GLU A 104 -8.90 -4.19 14.72
C GLU A 104 -8.97 -4.47 16.22
N ALA A 105 -8.11 -5.34 16.75
CA ALA A 105 -8.02 -5.60 18.19
C ALA A 105 -7.66 -4.34 19.02
N ARG A 106 -6.98 -3.35 18.42
CA ARG A 106 -6.68 -2.05 19.05
C ARG A 106 -7.90 -1.13 19.04
N ARG A 107 -8.75 -1.23 18.01
CA ARG A 107 -10.03 -0.50 17.92
C ARG A 107 -11.00 -0.95 18.99
N THR A 108 -11.19 -2.27 19.15
CA THR A 108 -12.16 -2.83 20.12
C THR A 108 -11.81 -2.48 21.57
N ARG A 109 -10.52 -2.39 21.92
CA ARG A 109 -10.08 -1.98 23.27
C ARG A 109 -10.32 -0.49 23.57
N THR A 110 -10.63 0.32 22.56
CA THR A 110 -10.80 1.78 22.70
C THR A 110 -12.27 2.17 22.86
N HIS A 111 -13.22 1.26 22.61
CA HIS A 111 -14.62 1.46 23.00
C HIS A 111 -14.79 1.00 24.46
N PRO A 112 -15.02 1.90 25.45
CA PRO A 112 -15.66 1.44 26.66
C PRO A 112 -17.06 0.98 26.26
N ALA A 113 -17.42 -0.23 26.67
CA ALA A 113 -18.80 -0.66 26.66
C ALA A 113 -19.60 0.41 27.41
N GLY A 114 -20.36 1.21 26.66
CA GLY A 114 -21.32 2.15 27.22
C GLY A 114 -22.41 1.37 27.92
N VAL A 115 -22.59 1.71 29.20
CA VAL A 115 -23.71 1.37 30.08
C VAL A 115 -25.01 1.93 29.52
#